data_AF-A0A1V1SZN3-F1
#
_entry.id   AF-A0A1V1SZN3-F1
#
_cell.length_a   1.000
_cell.length_b   1.000
_cell.length_c   1.000
_cell.angle_alpha   90.00
_cell.angle_beta   90.00
_cell.angle_gamma   90.00
#
_symmetry.space_group_name_H-M   'P 1'
#
loop_
_entity.id
_entity.type
_entity.pdbx_description
1 polymer ?
#
loop_
_entity_poly.entity_id
_entity_poly.type
_entity_poly.pdbx_seq_one_letter_code
_entity_poly.pdbx_strand_id
1 'polypeptide(L)'
;MAAAAGGSQAEHDRIVGGAGKQHTEREWNAMYPHIVRLYLGEQRILEEVMQIMETRYNFKATQSMYKKRIGRWQLHKYRRRKRPDQERAHSGEAGVEGIQIARRHDVALVPIVPRTSAATLPTQLTDVEIDQAAKILLSNMRQLTFMHKAPERGGAGAAEAVGLAPSGILAVSQLYVTFSLGSTLFAKGQGRLAGKAVRKAFLMLEDIIKNAHFGLDWLLLDLLYDFVTRGQEALYATLVAHLANVAGIVLPRHHPVNLIADQLLRYGRDDRGDVGTLLQRAYFSKVDAVQSDPEVRATLAAQNRRVREVLIPDNPPENMDEEISLVIQGIKATHYEVESQKGWAQKKRRRPQPKKPPSPPSSSSPSSSSSSSSSSSPSPPPPPPPFSPVPSFASISSAKHDNVLLPDFIQERTRRSLKRMAKPDPLTLGVADRLYFSEYSPELGEIYKLKARTYAHQRYGEWRAAARLQREMLAVMREKTAMDFWGIIRELWALEKLLVKTGAEAHELEAVRVEANERARALLDDIPDDAP
;
A
#
# COMPACT_ATOMS: atom_id res chain seq x y z
N MET A 1 18.93 -4.58 -90.08
CA MET A 1 19.21 -5.68 -89.14
C MET A 1 19.43 -5.10 -87.76
N ALA A 2 18.31 -4.90 -87.06
CA ALA A 2 18.24 -4.44 -85.69
C ALA A 2 17.83 -5.63 -84.81
N ALA A 3 18.41 -5.73 -83.62
CA ALA A 3 17.85 -6.25 -82.37
C ALA A 3 18.95 -6.89 -81.53
N ALA A 4 19.29 -6.25 -80.40
CA ALA A 4 19.60 -6.89 -79.12
C ALA A 4 20.16 -5.85 -78.15
N ALA A 5 19.35 -5.47 -77.14
CA ALA A 5 19.77 -5.15 -75.77
C ALA A 5 18.59 -4.50 -75.03
N GLY A 6 17.76 -5.32 -74.39
CA GLY A 6 16.67 -4.83 -73.55
C GLY A 6 16.16 -5.95 -72.66
N GLY A 7 16.73 -6.06 -71.46
CA GLY A 7 16.22 -7.00 -70.44
C GLY A 7 17.25 -7.35 -69.38
N SER A 8 17.50 -6.46 -68.40
CA SER A 8 18.14 -6.86 -67.13
C SER A 8 17.96 -5.84 -65.99
N GLN A 9 16.81 -5.15 -65.91
CA GLN A 9 16.59 -4.16 -64.84
C GLN A 9 15.24 -4.29 -64.12
N ALA A 10 14.39 -5.25 -64.49
CA ALA A 10 13.07 -5.45 -63.90
C ALA A 10 13.02 -6.53 -62.78
N GLU A 11 14.11 -7.24 -62.51
CA GLU A 11 14.09 -8.41 -61.62
C GLU A 11 14.84 -8.20 -60.28
N HIS A 12 15.52 -7.06 -60.11
CA HIS A 12 16.24 -6.75 -58.86
C HIS A 12 15.39 -6.01 -57.80
N ASP A 13 14.14 -5.65 -58.10
CA ASP A 13 13.23 -4.93 -57.20
C ASP A 13 12.23 -5.83 -56.44
N ARG A 14 12.30 -7.15 -56.58
CA ARG A 14 11.36 -8.08 -55.90
C ARG A 14 11.81 -8.64 -54.56
N ILE A 15 13.01 -8.30 -54.07
CA ILE A 15 13.56 -8.86 -52.83
C ILE A 15 14.14 -7.75 -51.94
N VAL A 16 13.30 -6.80 -51.53
CA VAL A 16 13.55 -6.01 -50.31
C VAL A 16 12.30 -6.08 -49.46
N GLY A 17 12.35 -6.99 -48.48
CA GLY A 17 11.28 -7.25 -47.53
C GLY A 17 10.96 -6.03 -46.67
N GLY A 18 9.75 -5.51 -46.84
CA GLY A 18 8.84 -5.26 -45.72
C GLY A 18 9.30 -4.35 -44.59
N ALA A 19 10.07 -3.29 -44.86
CA ALA A 19 10.11 -2.16 -43.93
C ALA A 19 8.71 -1.53 -43.92
N GLY A 20 7.92 -1.81 -42.87
CA GLY A 20 6.56 -1.29 -42.73
C GLY A 20 6.59 0.23 -42.89
N LYS A 21 5.84 0.76 -43.87
CA LYS A 21 5.74 2.21 -44.12
C LYS A 21 5.37 2.91 -42.81
N GLN A 22 6.28 3.75 -42.31
CA GLN A 22 6.01 4.58 -41.15
C GLN A 22 5.07 5.71 -41.60
N HIS A 23 3.90 5.77 -40.99
CA HIS A 23 2.91 6.81 -41.26
C HIS A 23 3.20 8.08 -40.46
N THR A 24 3.18 9.23 -41.11
CA THR A 24 3.39 10.52 -40.45
C THR A 24 2.21 10.90 -39.55
N GLU A 25 2.43 11.79 -38.59
CA GLU A 25 1.36 12.28 -37.71
C GLU A 25 0.20 12.92 -38.49
N ARG A 26 0.52 13.61 -39.60
CA ARG A 26 -0.47 14.22 -40.49
C ARG A 26 -1.36 13.17 -41.17
N GLU A 27 -0.78 12.05 -41.62
CA GLU A 27 -1.54 10.93 -42.21
C GLU A 27 -2.46 10.27 -41.17
N TRP A 28 -1.96 10.04 -39.96
CA TRP A 28 -2.79 9.52 -38.87
C TRP A 28 -3.95 10.45 -38.52
N ASN A 29 -3.72 11.76 -38.50
CA ASN A 29 -4.76 12.74 -38.21
C ASN A 29 -5.81 12.82 -39.33
N ALA A 30 -5.40 12.63 -40.59
CA ALA A 30 -6.34 12.53 -41.70
C ALA A 30 -7.22 11.27 -41.60
N MET A 31 -6.69 10.16 -41.07
CA MET A 31 -7.42 8.90 -40.90
C MET A 31 -8.25 8.80 -39.61
N TYR A 32 -7.98 9.67 -38.62
CA TYR A 32 -8.66 9.71 -37.33
C TYR A 32 -10.20 9.60 -37.40
N PRO A 33 -10.93 10.42 -38.17
CA PRO A 33 -12.39 10.36 -38.19
C PRO A 33 -12.93 9.01 -38.69
N HIS A 34 -12.23 8.37 -39.63
CA HIS A 34 -12.61 7.06 -40.14
C HIS A 34 -12.38 5.95 -39.11
N ILE A 35 -11.23 5.99 -38.42
CA ILE A 35 -10.90 5.03 -37.36
C ILE A 35 -11.87 5.16 -36.19
N VAL A 36 -12.20 6.38 -35.73
CA VAL A 36 -13.18 6.63 -34.66
C VAL A 36 -14.56 6.10 -35.04
N ARG A 37 -15.02 6.37 -36.27
CA ARG A 37 -16.31 5.89 -36.77
C ARG A 37 -16.37 4.37 -36.77
N LEU A 38 -15.34 3.68 -37.26
CA LEU A 38 -15.29 2.21 -37.31
C LEU A 38 -15.14 1.58 -35.92
N TYR A 39 -14.25 2.13 -35.09
CA TYR A 39 -13.88 1.55 -33.79
C TYR A 39 -14.90 1.83 -32.69
N LEU A 40 -15.36 3.09 -32.56
CA LEU A 40 -16.33 3.49 -31.53
C LEU A 40 -17.77 3.52 -32.05
N GLY A 41 -17.99 4.03 -33.27
CA GLY A 41 -19.33 4.15 -33.85
C GLY A 41 -19.92 2.80 -34.23
N GLU A 42 -19.20 2.04 -35.04
CA GLU A 42 -19.63 0.71 -35.54
C GLU A 42 -19.22 -0.45 -34.62
N GLN A 43 -18.44 -0.19 -33.56
CA GLN A 43 -17.99 -1.21 -32.60
C GLN A 43 -17.22 -2.38 -33.23
N ARG A 44 -16.53 -2.16 -34.35
CA ARG A 44 -15.71 -3.17 -35.03
C ARG A 44 -14.55 -3.65 -34.14
N ILE A 45 -14.09 -4.88 -34.35
CA ILE A 45 -12.84 -5.34 -33.71
C ILE A 45 -11.64 -4.74 -34.44
N LEU A 46 -10.50 -4.63 -33.76
CA LEU A 46 -9.33 -3.93 -34.30
C LEU A 46 -8.86 -4.51 -35.65
N GLU A 47 -8.94 -5.82 -35.82
CA GLU A 47 -8.56 -6.50 -37.07
C GLU A 47 -9.47 -6.10 -38.25
N GLU A 48 -10.78 -6.00 -38.03
CA GLU A 48 -11.72 -5.52 -39.04
C GLU A 48 -11.46 -4.05 -39.39
N VAL A 49 -11.16 -3.22 -38.38
CA VAL A 49 -10.79 -1.81 -38.62
C VAL A 49 -9.54 -1.75 -39.51
N MET A 50 -8.51 -2.54 -39.21
CA MET A 50 -7.29 -2.60 -40.02
C MET A 50 -7.59 -3.03 -41.46
N GLN A 51 -8.39 -4.07 -41.65
CA GLN A 51 -8.75 -4.57 -42.97
C GLN A 51 -9.56 -3.54 -43.78
N ILE A 52 -10.48 -2.82 -43.14
CA ILE A 52 -11.27 -1.76 -43.79
C ILE A 52 -10.38 -0.56 -44.15
N MET A 53 -9.45 -0.19 -43.27
CA MET A 53 -8.51 0.90 -43.52
C MET A 53 -7.54 0.58 -44.67
N GLU A 54 -7.08 -0.67 -44.75
CA GLU A 54 -6.24 -1.13 -45.86
C GLU A 54 -7.04 -1.17 -47.18
N THR A 55 -8.26 -1.74 -47.18
CA THR A 55 -9.04 -1.94 -48.41
C THR A 55 -9.70 -0.68 -48.96
N ARG A 56 -10.23 0.20 -48.09
CA ARG A 56 -11.01 1.37 -48.53
C ARG A 56 -10.22 2.66 -48.56
N TYR A 57 -9.23 2.79 -47.69
CA TYR A 57 -8.45 4.01 -47.51
C TYR A 57 -6.98 3.84 -47.90
N ASN A 58 -6.60 2.64 -48.36
CA ASN A 58 -5.22 2.27 -48.71
C ASN A 58 -4.21 2.60 -47.58
N PHE A 59 -4.66 2.50 -46.33
CA PHE A 59 -3.89 2.86 -45.15
C PHE A 59 -3.45 1.60 -44.40
N LYS A 60 -2.25 1.13 -44.73
CA LYS A 60 -1.67 -0.13 -44.23
C LYS A 60 -0.70 0.12 -43.07
N ALA A 61 -1.18 -0.09 -41.84
CA ALA A 61 -0.38 0.00 -40.63
C ALA A 61 -0.45 -1.31 -39.81
N THR A 62 0.56 -1.56 -38.97
CA THR A 62 0.58 -2.74 -38.11
C THR A 62 -0.39 -2.60 -36.93
N GLN A 63 -0.82 -3.72 -36.35
CA GLN A 63 -1.73 -3.71 -35.20
C GLN A 63 -1.15 -2.94 -34.01
N SER A 64 0.17 -3.01 -33.79
CA SER A 64 0.87 -2.26 -32.75
C SER A 64 0.76 -0.75 -32.96
N MET A 65 0.91 -0.27 -34.20
CA MET A 65 0.76 1.15 -34.53
C MET A 65 -0.66 1.64 -34.26
N TYR A 66 -1.68 0.86 -34.64
CA TYR A 66 -3.07 1.19 -34.30
C TYR A 66 -3.31 1.23 -32.78
N LYS A 67 -2.83 0.22 -32.03
CA LYS A 67 -2.98 0.20 -30.55
C LYS A 67 -2.34 1.44 -29.91
N LYS A 68 -1.10 1.77 -30.33
CA LYS A 68 -0.38 2.96 -29.86
C LYS A 68 -1.15 4.24 -30.17
N ARG A 69 -1.73 4.36 -31.38
CA ARG A 69 -2.48 5.55 -31.79
C ARG A 69 -3.83 5.68 -31.09
N ILE A 70 -4.58 4.59 -30.96
CA ILE A 70 -5.86 4.51 -30.22
C ILE A 70 -5.65 4.88 -28.75
N GLY A 71 -4.56 4.39 -28.12
CA GLY A 71 -4.19 4.76 -26.76
C GLY A 71 -3.87 6.25 -26.62
N ARG A 72 -3.07 6.82 -27.55
CA ARG A 72 -2.77 8.26 -27.56
C ARG A 72 -4.01 9.13 -27.76
N TRP A 73 -5.02 8.65 -28.48
CA TRP A 73 -6.30 9.33 -28.66
C TRP A 73 -7.33 9.06 -27.55
N GLN A 74 -6.98 8.25 -26.53
CA GLN A 74 -7.87 7.86 -25.43
C GLN A 74 -9.22 7.28 -25.91
N LEU A 75 -9.21 6.55 -27.02
CA LEU A 75 -10.42 5.93 -27.57
C LEU A 75 -10.71 4.62 -26.84
N HIS A 76 -11.57 4.67 -25.83
CA HIS A 76 -12.00 3.49 -25.09
C HIS A 76 -13.31 2.93 -25.66
N LYS A 77 -13.26 1.70 -26.21
CA LYS A 77 -14.43 0.99 -26.80
C LYS A 77 -15.60 0.85 -25.81
N TYR A 78 -15.29 0.77 -24.52
CA TYR A 78 -16.25 0.64 -23.43
C TYR A 78 -16.25 1.88 -22.53
N ARG A 79 -16.60 3.04 -23.09
CA ARG A 79 -17.20 4.08 -22.24
C ARG A 79 -18.58 3.54 -21.84
N ARG A 80 -18.72 3.02 -20.62
CA ARG A 80 -19.99 2.52 -20.07
C ARG A 80 -21.10 3.48 -20.51
N ARG A 81 -22.00 3.01 -21.37
CA ARG A 81 -23.26 3.71 -21.66
C ARG A 81 -23.89 3.97 -20.30
N LYS A 82 -23.91 5.23 -19.88
CA LYS A 82 -24.79 5.69 -18.82
C LYS A 82 -26.20 5.30 -19.29
N ARG A 83 -26.82 4.33 -18.62
CA ARG A 83 -28.17 3.87 -18.95
C ARG A 83 -29.08 5.10 -18.98
N PRO A 84 -29.78 5.40 -20.09
CA PRO A 84 -30.71 6.53 -20.15
C PRO A 84 -32.04 6.26 -19.42
N ASP A 85 -32.08 5.33 -18.46
CA ASP A 85 -33.32 4.93 -17.77
C ASP A 85 -33.70 5.86 -16.61
N GLN A 86 -33.09 7.05 -16.50
CA GLN A 86 -33.36 8.01 -15.42
C GLN A 86 -33.95 9.35 -15.90
N GLU A 87 -34.50 9.42 -17.12
CA GLU A 87 -35.23 10.59 -17.62
C GLU A 87 -36.74 10.36 -17.84
N ARG A 88 -37.29 9.18 -17.52
CA ARG A 88 -38.73 8.90 -17.66
C ARG A 88 -39.57 9.02 -16.38
N ALA A 89 -39.02 9.56 -15.29
CA ALA A 89 -39.76 9.70 -14.03
C ALA A 89 -40.33 11.11 -13.74
N HIS A 90 -40.08 12.12 -14.59
CA HIS A 90 -40.59 13.48 -14.37
C HIS A 90 -41.25 14.06 -15.63
N SER A 91 -42.42 13.54 -15.98
CA SER A 91 -43.42 14.30 -16.74
C SER A 91 -44.81 13.93 -16.22
N GLY A 92 -45.31 14.73 -15.28
CA GLY A 92 -46.62 14.54 -14.70
C GLY A 92 -46.80 15.39 -13.46
N GLU A 93 -46.98 16.70 -13.64
CA GLU A 93 -48.00 17.46 -12.91
C GLU A 93 -48.04 18.90 -13.44
N ALA A 94 -49.14 19.21 -14.13
CA ALA A 94 -49.53 20.54 -14.52
C ALA A 94 -50.55 21.06 -13.50
N GLY A 95 -50.31 22.27 -13.00
CA GLY A 95 -51.28 23.12 -12.31
C GLY A 95 -51.29 22.95 -10.79
N VAL A 96 -50.84 23.98 -10.05
CA VAL A 96 -51.67 25.10 -9.58
C VAL A 96 -50.74 26.19 -9.02
N GLU A 97 -51.10 27.43 -9.30
CA GLU A 97 -50.41 28.68 -8.95
C GLU A 97 -50.20 28.89 -7.45
N GLY A 98 -49.13 29.64 -7.11
CA GLY A 98 -49.20 30.59 -6.01
C GLY A 98 -48.04 30.56 -5.00
N ILE A 99 -47.32 31.69 -4.97
CA ILE A 99 -46.74 32.34 -3.78
C ILE A 99 -45.26 32.00 -3.44
N GLN A 100 -44.44 33.01 -3.76
CA GLN A 100 -43.22 33.51 -3.07
C GLN A 100 -42.12 32.53 -2.67
N ILE A 101 -40.96 32.63 -3.34
CA ILE A 101 -39.68 32.11 -2.83
C ILE A 101 -38.67 33.26 -2.72
N ALA A 102 -38.40 33.63 -1.48
CA ALA A 102 -37.17 34.28 -1.05
C ALA A 102 -36.02 33.27 -1.06
N ARG A 103 -34.83 33.77 -1.42
CA ARG A 103 -33.48 33.20 -1.26
C ARG A 103 -33.35 32.03 -0.27
N ARG A 104 -32.78 30.91 -0.74
CA ARG A 104 -31.68 30.15 -0.09
C ARG A 104 -31.17 29.04 -1.02
N HIS A 105 -29.89 29.10 -1.38
CA HIS A 105 -29.15 27.97 -1.91
C HIS A 105 -28.58 27.18 -0.73
N ASP A 106 -29.18 26.04 -0.41
CA ASP A 106 -28.57 24.99 0.41
C ASP A 106 -28.54 23.71 -0.44
N VAL A 107 -27.33 23.19 -0.65
CA VAL A 107 -27.09 21.90 -1.30
C VAL A 107 -27.39 20.81 -0.27
N ALA A 108 -28.44 20.04 -0.50
CA ALA A 108 -28.91 18.98 0.40
C ALA A 108 -27.87 17.85 0.53
N LEU A 109 -27.23 17.80 1.70
CA LEU A 109 -26.71 16.56 2.26
C LEU A 109 -27.87 15.57 2.42
N VAL A 110 -27.65 14.31 2.02
CA VAL A 110 -28.61 13.21 2.21
C VAL A 110 -29.05 13.19 3.69
N PRO A 111 -30.37 13.30 4.01
CA PRO A 111 -30.80 13.27 5.38
C PRO A 111 -30.61 11.85 5.93
N ILE A 112 -29.66 11.73 6.87
CA ILE A 112 -29.57 10.59 7.78
C ILE A 112 -30.84 10.65 8.62
N VAL A 113 -31.83 9.84 8.31
CA VAL A 113 -33.07 9.72 9.09
C VAL A 113 -32.70 9.22 10.49
N PRO A 114 -32.96 9.98 11.57
CA PRO A 114 -32.77 9.46 12.91
C PRO A 114 -33.87 8.45 13.18
N ARG A 115 -33.51 7.16 13.19
CA ARG A 115 -34.37 6.11 13.75
C ARG A 115 -34.48 6.34 15.26
N THR A 116 -35.57 6.96 15.69
CA THR A 116 -36.05 6.90 17.08
C THR A 116 -36.48 5.48 17.39
N SER A 117 -35.52 4.63 17.74
CA SER A 117 -35.75 3.31 18.36
C SER A 117 -35.36 3.39 19.83
N ALA A 118 -36.26 2.92 20.69
CA ALA A 118 -36.15 2.94 22.14
C ALA A 118 -34.81 2.39 22.65
N ALA A 119 -34.30 3.06 23.68
CA ALA A 119 -32.99 2.87 24.30
C ALA A 119 -32.84 1.48 24.94
N THR A 120 -32.29 0.52 24.19
CA THR A 120 -31.59 -0.63 24.75
C THR A 120 -30.12 -0.26 24.80
N LEU A 121 -29.51 -0.24 26.00
CA LEU A 121 -28.08 0.05 26.17
C LEU A 121 -27.26 -0.82 25.21
N PRO A 122 -26.32 -0.24 24.44
CA PRO A 122 -25.48 -1.00 23.52
C PRO A 122 -24.64 -1.99 24.32
N THR A 123 -24.95 -3.28 24.22
CA THR A 123 -24.07 -4.35 24.71
C THR A 123 -22.74 -4.22 23.97
N GLN A 124 -21.69 -3.84 24.68
CA GLN A 124 -20.33 -3.82 24.14
C GLN A 124 -19.97 -5.22 23.64
N LEU A 125 -19.33 -5.29 22.48
CA LEU A 125 -18.79 -6.55 21.95
C LEU A 125 -17.80 -7.14 22.96
N THR A 126 -17.97 -8.42 23.27
CA THR A 126 -17.04 -9.17 24.11
C THR A 126 -15.72 -9.39 23.38
N ASP A 127 -14.62 -9.54 24.12
CA ASP A 127 -13.30 -9.83 23.54
C ASP A 127 -13.31 -11.06 22.62
N VAL A 128 -14.14 -12.05 22.94
CA VAL A 128 -14.30 -13.29 22.16
C VAL A 128 -14.93 -13.01 20.80
N GLU A 129 -15.93 -12.13 20.75
CA GLU A 129 -16.58 -11.72 19.50
C GLU A 129 -15.63 -10.90 18.62
N ILE A 130 -14.82 -10.02 19.21
CA ILE A 130 -13.80 -9.26 18.48
C ILE A 130 -12.74 -10.20 17.89
N ASP A 131 -12.28 -11.21 18.65
CA ASP A 131 -11.34 -12.21 18.15
C ASP A 131 -11.92 -13.02 17.00
N GLN A 132 -13.20 -13.39 17.10
CA GLN A 132 -13.88 -14.12 16.04
C GLN A 132 -14.04 -13.25 14.79
N ALA A 133 -14.41 -11.98 14.96
CA ALA A 133 -14.50 -11.00 13.88
C ALA A 133 -13.15 -10.81 13.17
N ALA A 134 -12.05 -10.64 13.93
CA ALA A 134 -10.71 -10.50 13.39
C ALA A 134 -10.29 -11.73 12.58
N LYS A 135 -10.58 -12.94 13.09
CA LYS A 135 -10.31 -14.20 12.38
C LYS A 135 -11.07 -14.29 11.05
N ILE A 136 -12.34 -13.91 11.04
CA ILE A 136 -13.15 -13.92 9.83
C ILE A 136 -12.60 -12.90 8.81
N LEU A 137 -12.29 -11.69 9.25
CA LEU A 137 -11.70 -10.65 8.40
C LEU A 137 -10.39 -11.13 7.76
N LEU A 138 -9.49 -11.73 8.56
CA LEU A 138 -8.22 -12.28 8.08
C LEU A 138 -8.41 -13.48 7.15
N SER A 139 -9.43 -14.31 7.39
CA SER A 139 -9.77 -15.41 6.49
C SER A 139 -10.17 -14.87 5.11
N ASN A 140 -10.98 -13.82 5.05
CA ASN A 140 -11.37 -13.19 3.79
C ASN A 140 -10.18 -12.50 3.10
N MET A 141 -9.32 -11.81 3.86
CA MET A 141 -8.08 -11.25 3.32
C MET A 141 -7.16 -12.34 2.76
N ARG A 142 -7.01 -13.46 3.47
CA ARG A 142 -6.26 -14.63 3.00
C ARG A 142 -6.85 -15.17 1.69
N GLN A 143 -8.17 -15.31 1.60
CA GLN A 143 -8.83 -15.72 0.35
C GLN A 143 -8.52 -14.75 -0.79
N LEU A 144 -8.55 -13.43 -0.54
CA LEU A 144 -8.19 -12.41 -1.52
C LEU A 144 -6.74 -12.56 -1.99
N THR A 145 -5.78 -12.80 -1.10
CA THR A 145 -4.39 -13.08 -1.46
C THR A 145 -4.28 -14.30 -2.38
N PHE A 146 -5.03 -15.36 -2.06
CA PHE A 146 -4.95 -16.64 -2.77
C PHE A 146 -5.76 -16.71 -4.07
N MET A 147 -6.77 -15.86 -4.26
CA MET A 147 -7.49 -15.76 -5.53
C MET A 147 -6.56 -15.44 -6.71
N HIS A 148 -5.42 -14.80 -6.46
CA HIS A 148 -4.40 -14.47 -7.46
C HIS A 148 -3.45 -15.64 -7.78
N LYS A 149 -3.64 -16.81 -7.17
CA LYS A 149 -3.02 -18.07 -7.64
C LYS A 149 -3.73 -18.56 -8.91
N ALA A 150 -3.68 -17.77 -9.98
CA ALA A 150 -4.09 -18.22 -11.31
C ALA A 150 -3.15 -19.36 -11.79
N PRO A 151 -3.68 -20.29 -12.61
CA PRO A 151 -3.02 -21.56 -12.92
C PRO A 151 -1.69 -21.33 -13.65
N GLU A 152 -0.63 -22.01 -13.20
CA GLU A 152 0.75 -21.89 -13.70
C GLU A 152 0.94 -22.27 -15.19
N ARG A 153 -0.14 -22.52 -15.93
CA ARG A 153 -0.10 -23.00 -17.31
C ARG A 153 -1.00 -22.16 -18.20
N GLY A 154 -0.47 -21.09 -18.79
CA GLY A 154 -1.13 -20.47 -19.93
C GLY A 154 -0.68 -19.06 -20.29
N GLY A 155 0.43 -18.93 -21.03
CA GLY A 155 0.75 -17.79 -21.89
C GLY A 155 0.88 -16.39 -21.24
N ALA A 156 1.62 -15.50 -21.91
CA ALA A 156 1.82 -14.11 -21.46
C ALA A 156 0.51 -13.32 -21.24
N GLY A 157 -0.62 -13.75 -21.81
CA GLY A 157 -1.94 -13.12 -21.63
C GLY A 157 -2.63 -13.39 -20.29
N ALA A 158 -2.23 -14.42 -19.53
CA ALA A 158 -2.87 -14.72 -18.24
C ALA A 158 -2.42 -13.78 -17.10
N ALA A 159 -1.20 -13.23 -17.17
CA ALA A 159 -0.72 -12.27 -16.17
C ALA A 159 -1.50 -10.95 -16.22
N GLU A 160 -1.84 -10.48 -17.42
CA GLU A 160 -2.63 -9.26 -17.62
C GLU A 160 -4.08 -9.43 -17.12
N ALA A 161 -4.67 -10.61 -17.32
CA ALA A 161 -6.02 -10.94 -16.85
C ALA A 161 -6.19 -11.04 -15.32
N VAL A 162 -5.09 -11.21 -14.58
CA VAL A 162 -5.07 -11.34 -13.10
C VAL A 162 -4.72 -10.01 -12.42
N GLY A 163 -4.56 -8.93 -13.19
CA GLY A 163 -4.19 -7.62 -12.63
C GLY A 163 -2.75 -7.56 -12.11
N LEU A 164 -1.90 -8.49 -12.56
CA LEU A 164 -0.45 -8.50 -12.30
C LEU A 164 0.31 -7.60 -13.28
N ALA A 165 -0.37 -6.72 -14.03
CA ALA A 165 0.31 -5.73 -14.85
C ALA A 165 1.18 -4.81 -13.95
N PRO A 166 2.34 -4.31 -14.43
CA PRO A 166 3.17 -3.36 -13.69
C PRO A 166 2.36 -2.18 -13.12
N SER A 167 1.34 -1.75 -13.86
CA SER A 167 0.40 -0.71 -13.48
C SER A 167 -0.41 -1.03 -12.21
N GLY A 168 -0.84 -2.27 -12.00
CA GLY A 168 -1.65 -2.65 -10.84
C GLY A 168 -0.90 -2.59 -9.52
N ILE A 169 0.34 -3.12 -9.49
CA ILE A 169 1.18 -3.13 -8.28
C ILE A 169 1.60 -1.70 -7.89
N LEU A 170 1.98 -0.90 -8.89
CA LEU A 170 2.33 0.50 -8.68
C LEU A 170 1.10 1.31 -8.24
N ALA A 171 -0.09 1.03 -8.78
CA ALA A 171 -1.33 1.70 -8.38
C ALA A 171 -1.65 1.49 -6.90
N VAL A 172 -1.52 0.27 -6.36
CA VAL A 172 -1.77 -0.01 -4.92
C VAL A 172 -0.78 0.75 -4.03
N SER A 173 0.49 0.80 -4.40
CA SER A 173 1.49 1.57 -3.65
C SER A 173 1.21 3.08 -3.70
N GLN A 174 0.87 3.60 -4.88
CA GLN A 174 0.48 4.99 -5.06
C GLN A 174 -0.82 5.33 -4.30
N LEU A 175 -1.76 4.39 -4.19
CA LEU A 175 -2.99 4.57 -3.44
C LEU A 175 -2.70 4.82 -1.95
N TYR A 176 -1.83 4.00 -1.35
CA TYR A 176 -1.39 4.19 0.04
C TYR A 176 -0.82 5.59 0.27
N VAL A 177 0.12 5.94 -0.61
CA VAL A 177 0.87 7.20 -0.58
C VAL A 177 -0.08 8.39 -0.69
N THR A 178 -1.07 8.30 -1.57
CA THR A 178 -2.04 9.35 -1.84
C THR A 178 -3.01 9.54 -0.67
N PHE A 179 -3.50 8.46 -0.05
CA PHE A 179 -4.28 8.56 1.19
C PHE A 179 -3.45 9.13 2.34
N SER A 180 -2.21 8.68 2.50
CA SER A 180 -1.28 9.20 3.51
C SER A 180 -1.01 10.69 3.33
N LEU A 181 -0.90 11.14 2.07
CA LEU A 181 -0.78 12.55 1.71
C LEU A 181 -2.03 13.33 2.16
N GLY A 182 -3.22 12.86 1.78
CA GLY A 182 -4.49 13.49 2.17
C GLY A 182 -4.65 13.61 3.69
N SER A 183 -4.37 12.53 4.42
CA SER A 183 -4.37 12.49 5.89
C SER A 183 -3.42 13.54 6.49
N THR A 184 -2.22 13.68 5.94
CA THR A 184 -1.21 14.64 6.44
C THR A 184 -1.59 16.09 6.11
N LEU A 185 -2.17 16.34 4.94
CA LEU A 185 -2.68 17.65 4.54
C LEU A 185 -3.85 18.09 5.43
N PHE A 186 -4.75 17.16 5.81
CA PHE A 186 -5.81 17.43 6.78
C PHE A 186 -5.26 17.86 8.14
N ALA A 187 -4.30 17.11 8.69
CA ALA A 187 -3.65 17.45 9.96
C ALA A 187 -2.95 18.82 9.94
N LYS A 188 -2.57 19.32 8.75
CA LYS A 188 -1.96 20.63 8.53
C LYS A 188 -2.98 21.75 8.25
N GLY A 189 -4.28 21.49 8.31
CA GLY A 189 -5.33 22.47 8.03
C GLY A 189 -5.52 22.78 6.53
N GLN A 190 -4.93 22.01 5.63
CA GLN A 190 -4.99 22.24 4.18
C GLN A 190 -6.16 21.49 3.56
N GLY A 191 -7.38 21.76 4.04
CA GLY A 191 -8.59 21.00 3.70
C GLY A 191 -8.84 20.84 2.18
N ARG A 192 -8.60 21.88 1.36
CA ARG A 192 -8.80 21.80 -0.09
C ARG A 192 -7.83 20.80 -0.77
N LEU A 193 -6.54 20.87 -0.44
CA LEU A 193 -5.54 19.94 -0.99
C LEU A 193 -5.75 18.53 -0.46
N ALA A 194 -6.09 18.42 0.83
CA ALA A 194 -6.41 17.15 1.47
C ALA A 194 -7.59 16.46 0.77
N GLY A 195 -8.67 17.22 0.49
CA GLY A 195 -9.82 16.75 -0.26
C GLY A 195 -9.46 16.28 -1.67
N LYS A 196 -8.62 17.02 -2.41
CA LYS A 196 -8.11 16.60 -3.73
C LYS A 196 -7.34 15.28 -3.65
N ALA A 197 -6.41 15.15 -2.71
CA ALA A 197 -5.64 13.93 -2.51
C ALA A 197 -6.54 12.74 -2.18
N VAL A 198 -7.48 12.91 -1.24
CA VAL A 198 -8.43 11.86 -0.89
C VAL A 198 -9.32 11.47 -2.08
N ARG A 199 -9.80 12.44 -2.87
CA ARG A 199 -10.57 12.15 -4.09
C ARG A 199 -9.73 11.36 -5.11
N LYS A 200 -8.46 11.74 -5.33
CA LYS A 200 -7.52 10.97 -6.17
C LYS A 200 -7.43 9.53 -5.70
N ALA A 201 -7.24 9.34 -4.40
CA ALA A 201 -7.11 8.02 -3.80
C ALA A 201 -8.38 7.19 -4.00
N PHE A 202 -9.57 7.78 -3.86
CA PHE A 202 -10.82 7.09 -4.17
C PHE A 202 -10.92 6.65 -5.63
N LEU A 203 -10.58 7.51 -6.59
CA LEU A 203 -10.56 7.16 -8.01
C LEU A 203 -9.57 6.03 -8.30
N MET A 204 -8.39 6.07 -7.68
CA MET A 204 -7.40 5.00 -7.78
C MET A 204 -7.91 3.69 -7.18
N LEU A 205 -8.57 3.74 -6.03
CA LEU A 205 -9.19 2.57 -5.41
C LEU A 205 -10.25 1.95 -6.32
N GLU A 206 -11.09 2.75 -6.96
CA GLU A 206 -12.05 2.24 -7.95
C GLU A 206 -11.36 1.53 -9.11
N ASP A 207 -10.27 2.09 -9.62
CA ASP A 207 -9.52 1.50 -10.73
C ASP A 207 -8.86 0.17 -10.31
N ILE A 208 -8.25 0.15 -9.14
CA ILE A 208 -7.70 -1.06 -8.50
C ILE A 208 -8.80 -2.11 -8.32
N ILE A 209 -10.00 -1.70 -7.87
CA ILE A 209 -11.13 -2.63 -7.72
C ILE A 209 -11.65 -3.15 -9.07
N LYS A 210 -11.56 -2.37 -10.14
CA LYS A 210 -12.04 -2.79 -11.46
C LYS A 210 -11.03 -3.68 -12.20
N ASN A 211 -9.74 -3.38 -12.05
CA ASN A 211 -8.69 -3.89 -12.93
C ASN A 211 -7.66 -4.77 -12.24
N ALA A 212 -7.37 -4.56 -10.94
CA ALA A 212 -6.27 -5.26 -10.28
C ALA A 212 -6.38 -5.20 -8.74
N HIS A 213 -6.79 -6.29 -8.10
CA HIS A 213 -6.85 -6.38 -6.63
C HIS A 213 -5.56 -6.84 -5.96
N PHE A 214 -4.46 -6.92 -6.70
CA PHE A 214 -3.25 -7.55 -6.19
C PHE A 214 -2.61 -6.71 -5.08
N GLY A 215 -2.47 -7.26 -3.88
CA GLY A 215 -1.93 -6.55 -2.72
C GLY A 215 -2.92 -5.59 -2.04
N LEU A 216 -4.16 -5.50 -2.53
CA LEU A 216 -5.21 -4.67 -1.93
C LEU A 216 -5.59 -5.17 -0.52
N ASP A 217 -5.57 -6.48 -0.30
CA ASP A 217 -5.75 -7.12 1.01
C ASP A 217 -4.77 -6.57 2.06
N TRP A 218 -3.50 -6.43 1.65
CA TRP A 218 -2.46 -5.92 2.51
C TRP A 218 -2.65 -4.44 2.80
N LEU A 219 -2.86 -3.68 1.74
CA LEU A 219 -3.02 -2.25 1.78
C LEU A 219 -4.22 -1.81 2.63
N LEU A 220 -5.37 -2.46 2.44
CA LEU A 220 -6.62 -2.06 3.10
C LEU A 220 -6.48 -2.13 4.61
N LEU A 221 -5.95 -3.23 5.15
CA LEU A 221 -5.81 -3.35 6.60
C LEU A 221 -4.89 -2.28 7.18
N ASP A 222 -3.77 -2.01 6.50
CA ASP A 222 -2.78 -1.04 6.95
C ASP A 222 -3.33 0.40 6.89
N LEU A 223 -4.08 0.74 5.82
CA LEU A 223 -4.74 2.04 5.69
C LEU A 223 -5.84 2.24 6.74
N LEU A 224 -6.71 1.25 6.91
CA LEU A 224 -7.82 1.34 7.85
C LEU A 224 -7.32 1.44 9.28
N TYR A 225 -6.28 0.67 9.63
CA TYR A 225 -5.63 0.77 10.93
C TYR A 225 -4.94 2.13 11.12
N ASP A 226 -4.25 2.67 10.11
CA ASP A 226 -3.63 4.00 10.17
C ASP A 226 -4.68 5.10 10.37
N PHE A 227 -5.83 5.04 9.71
CA PHE A 227 -6.91 6.01 9.92
C PHE A 227 -7.49 5.96 11.32
N VAL A 228 -7.75 4.77 11.86
CA VAL A 228 -8.30 4.65 13.22
C VAL A 228 -7.28 5.09 14.27
N THR A 229 -6.01 4.70 14.13
CA THR A 229 -4.94 5.12 15.06
C THR A 229 -4.66 6.62 15.04
N ARG A 230 -4.95 7.30 13.93
CA ARG A 230 -4.87 8.76 13.80
C ARG A 230 -6.15 9.50 14.23
N GLY A 231 -7.20 8.80 14.64
CA GLY A 231 -8.49 9.39 14.97
C GLY A 231 -9.24 9.94 13.74
N GLN A 232 -8.96 9.43 12.54
CA GLN A 232 -9.60 9.85 11.28
C GLN A 232 -10.84 9.01 10.97
N GLU A 233 -11.76 8.94 11.92
CA GLU A 233 -12.96 8.07 11.85
C GLU A 233 -13.84 8.41 10.64
N ALA A 234 -14.00 9.69 10.30
CA ALA A 234 -14.78 10.11 9.13
C ALA A 234 -14.17 9.58 7.82
N LEU A 235 -12.85 9.59 7.69
CA LEU A 235 -12.16 9.09 6.50
C LEU A 235 -12.22 7.56 6.45
N TYR A 236 -12.07 6.88 7.59
CA TYR A 236 -12.32 5.44 7.73
C TYR A 236 -13.74 5.08 7.27
N ALA A 237 -14.77 5.72 7.82
CA ALA A 237 -16.17 5.42 7.51
C ALA A 237 -16.48 5.67 6.03
N THR A 238 -15.98 6.78 5.48
CA THR A 238 -16.13 7.11 4.05
C THR A 238 -15.42 6.07 3.18
N LEU A 239 -14.21 5.65 3.54
CA LEU A 239 -13.45 4.64 2.81
C LEU A 239 -14.18 3.30 2.79
N VAL A 240 -14.65 2.83 3.95
CA VAL A 240 -15.36 1.55 4.07
C VAL A 240 -16.68 1.57 3.31
N ALA A 241 -17.46 2.67 3.43
CA ALA A 241 -18.72 2.81 2.71
C ALA A 241 -18.52 2.84 1.19
N HIS A 242 -17.51 3.57 0.72
CA HIS A 242 -17.18 3.62 -0.70
C HIS A 242 -16.66 2.28 -1.22
N LEU A 243 -15.77 1.61 -0.46
CA LEU A 243 -15.28 0.27 -0.78
C LEU A 243 -16.45 -0.72 -0.94
N ALA A 244 -17.40 -0.73 0.00
CA ALA A 244 -18.58 -1.61 -0.06
C ALA A 244 -19.45 -1.31 -1.28
N ASN A 245 -19.67 -0.02 -1.59
CA ASN A 245 -20.48 0.38 -2.74
C ASN A 245 -19.82 -0.03 -4.07
N VAL A 246 -18.54 0.32 -4.27
CA VAL A 246 -17.83 0.01 -5.52
C VAL A 246 -17.68 -1.49 -5.70
N ALA A 247 -17.30 -2.22 -4.66
CA ALA A 247 -17.18 -3.67 -4.70
C ALA A 247 -18.53 -4.34 -4.99
N GLY A 248 -19.63 -3.84 -4.40
CA GLY A 248 -20.98 -4.39 -4.62
C GLY A 248 -21.50 -4.17 -6.03
N ILE A 249 -21.05 -3.12 -6.71
CA ILE A 249 -21.39 -2.81 -8.11
C ILE A 249 -20.52 -3.60 -9.09
N VAL A 250 -19.22 -3.73 -8.79
CA VAL A 250 -18.22 -4.24 -9.74
C VAL A 250 -17.98 -5.74 -9.62
N LEU A 251 -18.08 -6.30 -8.41
CA LEU A 251 -17.64 -7.65 -8.10
C LEU A 251 -18.82 -8.56 -7.72
N PRO A 252 -18.70 -9.90 -7.90
CA PRO A 252 -19.69 -10.85 -7.42
C PRO A 252 -19.94 -10.72 -5.91
N ARG A 253 -21.15 -11.02 -5.45
CA ARG A 253 -21.54 -10.91 -4.02
C ARG A 253 -20.64 -11.71 -3.07
N HIS A 254 -20.12 -12.85 -3.51
CA HIS A 254 -19.24 -13.71 -2.72
C HIS A 254 -17.75 -13.38 -2.89
N HIS A 255 -17.42 -12.29 -3.57
CA HIS A 255 -16.04 -11.87 -3.72
C HIS A 255 -15.46 -11.44 -2.36
N PRO A 256 -14.22 -11.83 -2.00
CA PRO A 256 -13.63 -11.50 -0.70
C PRO A 256 -13.61 -10.00 -0.38
N VAL A 257 -13.39 -9.14 -1.37
CA VAL A 257 -13.47 -7.67 -1.18
C VAL A 257 -14.86 -7.23 -0.69
N ASN A 258 -15.94 -7.82 -1.23
CA ASN A 258 -17.30 -7.54 -0.76
C ASN A 258 -17.48 -8.02 0.69
N LEU A 259 -17.02 -9.22 1.01
CA LEU A 259 -17.11 -9.78 2.36
C LEU A 259 -16.32 -8.95 3.38
N ILE A 260 -15.13 -8.48 3.03
CA ILE A 260 -14.31 -7.58 3.85
C ILE A 260 -15.04 -6.25 4.08
N ALA A 261 -15.54 -5.63 3.01
CA ALA A 261 -16.21 -4.33 3.09
C ALA A 261 -17.50 -4.39 3.91
N ASP A 262 -18.33 -5.42 3.70
CA ASP A 262 -19.57 -5.64 4.46
C ASP A 262 -19.29 -5.87 5.94
N GLN A 263 -18.23 -6.62 6.27
CA GLN A 263 -17.84 -6.86 7.66
C GLN A 263 -17.41 -5.56 8.33
N LEU A 264 -16.51 -4.81 7.71
CA LEU A 264 -16.04 -3.52 8.24
C LEU A 264 -17.21 -2.54 8.41
N LEU A 265 -18.16 -2.50 7.47
CA LEU A 265 -19.33 -1.64 7.54
C LEU A 265 -20.26 -2.00 8.70
N ARG A 266 -20.40 -3.29 9.02
CA ARG A 266 -21.19 -3.75 10.18
C ARG A 266 -20.54 -3.31 11.49
N TYR A 267 -19.24 -3.54 11.65
CA TYR A 267 -18.52 -3.17 12.87
C TYR A 267 -18.38 -1.66 13.04
N GLY A 268 -18.33 -0.88 11.96
CA GLY A 268 -18.22 0.59 12.03
C GLY A 268 -19.53 1.33 12.26
N ARG A 269 -20.70 0.70 12.09
CA ARG A 269 -22.01 1.35 12.31
C ARG A 269 -22.54 1.21 13.72
N ASP A 270 -22.20 0.10 14.36
CA ASP A 270 -22.63 -0.15 15.71
C ASP A 270 -21.61 0.55 16.62
N ASP A 271 -22.01 1.61 17.33
CA ASP A 271 -21.26 2.23 18.45
C ASP A 271 -20.89 1.22 19.59
N ARG A 272 -21.07 -0.08 19.33
CA ARG A 272 -20.93 -1.24 20.20
C ARG A 272 -19.53 -1.86 20.15
N GLY A 273 -18.71 -1.53 19.16
CA GLY A 273 -17.40 -2.17 18.95
C GLY A 273 -16.29 -1.16 18.74
N ASP A 274 -15.20 -1.32 19.48
CA ASP A 274 -13.95 -0.64 19.18
C ASP A 274 -13.36 -1.25 17.90
N VAL A 275 -13.77 -0.69 16.75
CA VAL A 275 -13.19 -0.98 15.42
C VAL A 275 -11.67 -0.88 15.45
N GLY A 276 -11.12 0.02 16.28
CA GLY A 276 -9.68 0.12 16.52
C GLY A 276 -9.11 -1.16 17.09
N THR A 277 -9.70 -1.71 18.15
CA THR A 277 -9.29 -3.00 18.72
C THR A 277 -9.43 -4.14 17.69
N LEU A 278 -10.52 -4.19 16.92
CA LEU A 278 -10.70 -5.19 15.84
C LEU A 278 -9.56 -5.13 14.81
N LEU A 279 -9.31 -3.94 14.26
CA LEU A 279 -8.28 -3.72 13.25
C LEU A 279 -6.88 -3.95 13.82
N GLN A 280 -6.63 -3.55 15.07
CA GLN A 280 -5.38 -3.79 15.77
C GLN A 280 -5.09 -5.29 15.89
N ARG A 281 -6.07 -6.08 16.36
CA ARG A 281 -5.93 -7.53 16.48
C ARG A 281 -5.73 -8.19 15.13
N ALA A 282 -6.47 -7.76 14.11
CA ALA A 282 -6.30 -8.26 12.75
C ALA A 282 -4.89 -7.93 12.22
N TYR A 283 -4.42 -6.69 12.40
CA TYR A 283 -3.10 -6.23 11.95
C TYR A 283 -1.97 -7.04 12.58
N PHE A 284 -1.95 -7.17 13.91
CA PHE A 284 -0.89 -7.94 14.58
C PHE A 284 -0.96 -9.43 14.26
N SER A 285 -2.16 -10.00 14.16
CA SER A 285 -2.32 -11.41 13.76
C SER A 285 -1.83 -11.67 12.34
N LYS A 286 -2.02 -10.71 11.41
CA LYS A 286 -1.44 -10.77 10.06
C LYS A 286 0.08 -10.71 10.09
N VAL A 287 0.67 -9.81 10.88
CA VAL A 287 2.14 -9.72 11.06
C VAL A 287 2.68 -11.02 11.64
N ASP A 288 2.04 -11.58 12.65
CA ASP A 288 2.41 -12.85 13.26
C ASP A 288 2.29 -14.00 12.27
N ALA A 289 1.23 -14.06 11.46
CA ALA A 289 1.06 -15.08 10.43
C ALA A 289 2.21 -15.00 9.40
N VAL A 290 2.60 -13.80 9.01
CA VAL A 290 3.71 -13.59 8.07
C VAL A 290 5.05 -13.99 8.67
N GLN A 291 5.24 -13.91 9.98
CA GLN A 291 6.47 -14.36 10.62
C GLN A 291 6.48 -15.86 10.90
N SER A 292 5.33 -16.42 11.28
CA SER A 292 5.22 -17.78 11.82
C SER A 292 4.80 -18.83 10.78
N ASP A 293 3.95 -18.48 9.81
CA ASP A 293 3.41 -19.43 8.84
C ASP A 293 4.34 -19.53 7.59
N PRO A 294 4.97 -20.69 7.36
CA PRO A 294 5.84 -20.88 6.20
C PRO A 294 5.08 -20.81 4.87
N GLU A 295 3.79 -21.16 4.82
CA GLU A 295 2.98 -21.11 3.60
C GLU A 295 2.66 -19.66 3.22
N VAL A 296 2.30 -18.82 4.19
CA VAL A 296 2.09 -17.38 3.99
C VAL A 296 3.38 -16.72 3.52
N ARG A 297 4.52 -17.03 4.16
CA ARG A 297 5.83 -16.54 3.71
C ARG A 297 6.19 -16.99 2.30
N ALA A 298 5.99 -18.25 1.97
CA ALA A 298 6.27 -18.78 0.65
C ALA A 298 5.38 -18.12 -0.42
N THR A 299 4.10 -17.91 -0.09
CA THR A 299 3.15 -17.23 -0.98
C THR A 299 3.53 -15.78 -1.17
N LEU A 300 3.84 -15.04 -0.10
CA LEU A 300 4.29 -13.65 -0.19
C LEU A 300 5.63 -13.54 -0.93
N ALA A 301 6.54 -14.48 -0.73
CA ALA A 301 7.80 -14.54 -1.48
C ALA A 301 7.59 -14.84 -2.96
N ALA A 302 6.66 -15.73 -3.32
CA ALA A 302 6.27 -15.99 -4.70
C ALA A 302 5.56 -14.79 -5.33
N GLN A 303 4.72 -14.11 -4.54
CA GLN A 303 4.04 -12.88 -4.91
C GLN A 303 5.05 -11.77 -5.21
N ASN A 304 5.99 -11.53 -4.30
CA ASN A 304 7.09 -10.57 -4.47
C ASN A 304 7.98 -10.96 -5.65
N ARG A 305 8.18 -12.26 -5.91
CA ARG A 305 8.90 -12.73 -7.10
C ARG A 305 8.15 -12.42 -8.39
N ARG A 306 6.83 -12.62 -8.44
CA ARG A 306 6.01 -12.24 -9.61
C ARG A 306 5.99 -10.74 -9.83
N VAL A 307 5.80 -9.95 -8.76
CA VAL A 307 5.95 -8.50 -8.78
C VAL A 307 7.29 -8.12 -9.39
N ARG A 308 8.35 -8.80 -8.95
CA ARG A 308 9.69 -8.60 -9.44
C ARG A 308 9.83 -8.96 -10.91
N GLU A 309 9.35 -10.11 -11.37
CA GLU A 309 9.41 -10.53 -12.78
C GLU A 309 8.64 -9.55 -13.70
N VAL A 310 7.52 -9.03 -13.21
CA VAL A 310 6.68 -8.05 -13.91
C VAL A 310 7.33 -6.67 -13.97
N LEU A 311 7.80 -6.17 -12.83
CA LEU A 311 8.45 -4.87 -12.73
C LEU A 311 9.90 -4.91 -13.23
N ILE A 312 10.44 -6.10 -13.50
CA ILE A 312 11.81 -6.34 -13.92
C ILE A 312 11.90 -7.53 -14.89
N PRO A 313 11.40 -7.38 -16.12
CA PRO A 313 11.59 -8.41 -17.11
C PRO A 313 13.09 -8.52 -17.41
N ASP A 314 13.64 -9.73 -17.42
CA ASP A 314 15.07 -9.97 -17.68
C ASP A 314 15.53 -9.30 -18.98
N ASN A 315 14.68 -9.32 -20.01
CA ASN A 315 14.83 -8.56 -21.26
C ASN A 315 13.73 -7.50 -21.36
N PRO A 316 14.00 -6.22 -21.05
CA PRO A 316 13.03 -5.16 -21.23
C PRO A 316 12.79 -4.95 -22.73
N PRO A 317 11.55 -4.90 -23.24
CA PRO A 317 11.28 -4.53 -24.62
C PRO A 317 12.00 -3.23 -25.02
N GLU A 318 12.59 -3.20 -26.22
CA GLU A 318 13.32 -2.05 -26.78
C GLU A 318 12.49 -0.75 -26.87
N ASN A 319 11.16 -0.85 -26.73
CA ASN A 319 10.21 0.26 -26.76
C ASN A 319 9.53 0.51 -25.40
N MET A 320 10.09 0.01 -24.30
CA MET A 320 9.58 0.30 -22.97
C MET A 320 9.74 1.79 -22.68
N ASP A 321 8.72 2.39 -22.08
CA ASP A 321 8.76 3.79 -21.64
C ASP A 321 10.03 4.03 -20.81
N GLU A 322 10.76 5.10 -21.09
CA GLU A 322 12.02 5.44 -20.42
C GLU A 322 11.80 5.57 -18.90
N GLU A 323 10.60 6.02 -18.52
CA GLU A 323 10.13 6.10 -17.13
C GLU A 323 9.99 4.72 -16.48
N ILE A 324 9.39 3.76 -17.19
CA ILE A 324 9.26 2.38 -16.71
C ILE A 324 10.64 1.73 -16.68
N SER A 325 11.49 1.95 -17.69
CA SER A 325 12.85 1.41 -17.79
C SER A 325 13.76 1.83 -16.64
N LEU A 326 13.64 3.06 -16.14
CA LEU A 326 14.36 3.55 -14.95
C LEU A 326 13.88 2.87 -13.65
N VAL A 327 12.57 2.67 -13.50
CA VAL A 327 12.02 1.88 -12.38
C VAL A 327 12.51 0.44 -12.46
N ILE A 328 12.49 -0.17 -13.65
CA ILE A 328 12.98 -1.52 -13.92
C ILE A 328 14.47 -1.63 -13.59
N GLN A 329 15.32 -0.70 -14.03
CA GLN A 329 16.76 -0.68 -13.72
C GLN A 329 17.01 -0.54 -12.22
N GLY A 330 16.27 0.35 -11.55
CA GLY A 330 16.35 0.54 -10.10
C GLY A 330 16.04 -0.74 -9.33
N ILE A 331 15.07 -1.55 -9.81
CA ILE A 331 14.76 -2.82 -9.16
C ILE A 331 15.72 -3.95 -9.67
N LYS A 332 16.22 -3.94 -10.92
CA LYS A 332 17.12 -4.98 -11.47
C LYS A 332 18.47 -5.03 -10.76
N ALA A 333 18.99 -3.86 -10.38
CA ALA A 333 20.17 -3.71 -9.52
C ALA A 333 19.95 -4.31 -8.11
N THR A 334 18.70 -4.42 -7.63
CA THR A 334 18.39 -5.02 -6.32
C THR A 334 18.68 -6.52 -6.24
N HIS A 335 18.67 -7.21 -7.38
CA HIS A 335 18.64 -8.67 -7.37
C HIS A 335 20.01 -9.33 -7.52
N TYR A 336 20.89 -8.77 -8.36
CA TYR A 336 22.22 -9.34 -8.62
C TYR A 336 23.07 -9.40 -7.34
N GLU A 337 22.86 -8.46 -6.42
CA GLU A 337 23.56 -8.38 -5.14
C GLU A 337 23.07 -9.44 -4.11
N VAL A 338 21.76 -9.74 -4.07
CA VAL A 338 21.20 -10.75 -3.15
C VAL A 338 21.67 -12.16 -3.52
N GLU A 339 21.81 -12.47 -4.81
CA GLU A 339 22.41 -13.73 -5.25
C GLU A 339 23.93 -13.77 -5.03
N SER A 340 24.62 -12.65 -5.21
CA SER A 340 26.05 -12.47 -4.87
C SER A 340 26.32 -12.68 -3.37
N GLN A 341 25.48 -12.15 -2.48
CA GLN A 341 25.59 -12.30 -1.02
C GLN A 341 25.26 -13.72 -0.55
N LYS A 342 24.27 -14.41 -1.16
CA LYS A 342 24.03 -15.84 -0.93
C LYS A 342 25.24 -16.67 -1.34
N GLY A 343 25.84 -16.34 -2.49
CA GLY A 343 27.11 -16.93 -2.93
C GLY A 343 28.26 -16.66 -1.95
N TRP A 344 28.38 -15.45 -1.42
CA TRP A 344 29.40 -15.07 -0.45
C TRP A 344 29.22 -15.76 0.91
N ALA A 345 28.00 -15.82 1.44
CA ALA A 345 27.68 -16.53 2.69
C ALA A 345 27.90 -18.04 2.57
N GLN A 346 27.56 -18.63 1.41
CA GLN A 346 27.80 -20.04 1.12
C GLN A 346 29.30 -20.33 0.91
N LYS A 347 30.07 -19.39 0.33
CA LYS A 347 31.53 -19.44 0.24
C LYS A 347 32.21 -19.29 1.60
N LYS A 348 31.64 -18.49 2.51
CA LYS A 348 32.12 -18.32 3.90
C LYS A 348 31.87 -19.57 4.75
N ARG A 349 30.76 -20.29 4.52
CA ARG A 349 30.48 -21.61 5.11
C ARG A 349 31.39 -22.73 4.59
N ARG A 350 31.95 -22.58 3.39
CA ARG A 350 32.92 -23.52 2.79
C ARG A 350 34.38 -23.22 3.14
N ARG A 351 34.69 -22.13 3.86
CA ARG A 351 36.05 -21.90 4.35
C ARG A 351 36.39 -22.97 5.41
N PRO A 352 37.47 -23.75 5.23
CA PRO A 352 37.87 -24.73 6.23
C PRO A 352 38.20 -24.03 7.55
N GLN A 353 37.62 -24.53 8.64
CA GLN A 353 37.88 -24.05 9.99
C GLN A 353 39.39 -24.16 10.29
N PRO A 354 40.02 -23.13 10.90
CA PRO A 354 41.41 -23.24 11.33
C PRO A 354 41.54 -24.39 12.33
N LYS A 355 42.47 -25.32 12.06
CA LYS A 355 42.74 -26.47 12.94
C LYS A 355 43.07 -25.96 14.33
N LYS A 356 42.29 -26.39 15.34
CA LYS A 356 42.55 -26.11 16.75
C LYS A 356 43.97 -26.58 17.13
N PRO A 357 44.75 -25.77 17.86
CA PRO A 357 46.01 -26.24 18.43
C PRO A 357 45.74 -27.28 19.53
N PRO A 358 46.66 -28.24 19.75
CA PRO A 358 46.49 -29.33 20.70
C PRO A 358 46.53 -28.81 22.15
N SER A 359 45.59 -29.30 22.96
CA SER A 359 45.55 -29.03 24.40
C SER A 359 46.69 -29.74 25.14
N PRO A 360 47.25 -29.15 26.21
CA PRO A 360 48.27 -29.80 27.04
C PRO A 360 47.67 -30.89 27.96
N PRO A 361 48.49 -31.87 28.39
CA PRO A 361 48.01 -33.04 29.12
C PRO A 361 47.70 -32.75 30.59
N SER A 362 46.61 -33.36 31.04
CA SER A 362 46.12 -33.42 32.42
C SER A 362 47.04 -34.28 33.30
N SER A 363 47.48 -33.73 34.43
CA SER A 363 48.08 -34.48 35.54
C SER A 363 47.02 -34.83 36.59
N SER A 364 47.24 -35.97 37.21
CA SER A 364 46.31 -36.77 38.01
C SER A 364 46.64 -36.77 39.52
N SER A 365 45.59 -36.75 40.35
CA SER A 365 45.45 -37.42 41.67
C SER A 365 46.23 -36.85 42.89
N PRO A 366 45.97 -37.27 44.16
CA PRO A 366 44.85 -38.08 44.71
C PRO A 366 44.19 -37.51 46.00
N SER A 367 43.13 -38.23 46.39
CA SER A 367 42.34 -38.24 47.63
C SER A 367 43.10 -38.37 48.97
N SER A 368 42.55 -37.76 50.01
CA SER A 368 42.60 -38.28 51.38
C SER A 368 41.34 -37.91 52.20
N SER A 369 40.95 -38.88 53.02
CA SER A 369 39.78 -39.00 53.89
C SER A 369 39.98 -38.37 55.27
N SER A 370 38.92 -37.91 55.94
CA SER A 370 38.62 -38.23 57.37
C SER A 370 37.37 -37.51 57.94
N SER A 371 36.39 -38.34 58.31
CA SER A 371 35.61 -38.42 59.57
C SER A 371 35.12 -37.21 60.39
N SER A 372 33.94 -37.46 61.01
CA SER A 372 33.37 -36.93 62.28
C SER A 372 32.67 -35.57 62.23
N SER A 373 31.59 -35.26 62.96
CA SER A 373 30.60 -35.99 63.77
C SER A 373 29.57 -34.95 64.26
N SER A 374 28.36 -35.42 64.58
CA SER A 374 27.44 -34.92 65.63
C SER A 374 26.62 -33.61 65.48
N SER A 375 25.34 -33.77 65.84
CA SER A 375 24.49 -32.92 66.71
C SER A 375 23.28 -32.20 66.09
N SER A 376 22.15 -32.91 66.17
CA SER A 376 20.88 -32.52 66.81
C SER A 376 20.59 -31.04 67.12
N SER A 377 19.51 -30.47 66.56
CA SER A 377 18.32 -30.02 67.32
C SER A 377 17.29 -29.32 66.42
N PRO A 378 15.97 -29.61 66.57
CA PRO A 378 14.90 -28.92 65.85
C PRO A 378 14.38 -27.72 66.64
N SER A 379 14.20 -26.57 65.98
CA SER A 379 13.57 -25.37 66.56
C SER A 379 12.03 -25.47 66.54
N PRO A 380 11.34 -24.95 67.57
CA PRO A 380 9.88 -25.05 67.72
C PRO A 380 9.11 -23.96 66.95
N PRO A 381 7.79 -24.15 66.70
CA PRO A 381 6.95 -23.19 65.99
C PRO A 381 6.49 -22.01 66.89
N PRO A 382 6.18 -20.84 66.31
CA PRO A 382 5.71 -19.68 67.06
C PRO A 382 4.21 -19.78 67.46
N PRO A 383 3.81 -19.14 68.58
CA PRO A 383 2.45 -19.21 69.14
C PRO A 383 1.43 -18.30 68.41
N PRO A 384 0.12 -18.56 68.58
CA PRO A 384 -0.95 -17.84 67.91
C PRO A 384 -1.26 -16.46 68.55
N PRO A 385 -1.72 -15.46 67.79
CA PRO A 385 -2.20 -14.20 68.36
C PRO A 385 -3.66 -14.32 68.87
N PRO A 386 -4.01 -13.64 69.98
CA PRO A 386 -5.36 -13.68 70.56
C PRO A 386 -6.33 -12.65 69.96
N PHE A 387 -7.59 -13.09 69.90
CA PHE A 387 -8.89 -12.40 69.96
C PHE A 387 -9.07 -10.95 69.47
N SER A 388 -10.06 -10.83 68.58
CA SER A 388 -10.73 -9.61 68.11
C SER A 388 -11.50 -8.87 69.21
N PRO A 389 -11.69 -7.54 69.06
CA PRO A 389 -12.93 -6.88 69.45
C PRO A 389 -13.71 -6.28 68.28
N VAL A 390 -15.02 -6.16 68.55
CA VAL A 390 -16.22 -5.78 67.78
C VAL A 390 -16.14 -4.36 67.17
N PRO A 391 -16.87 -4.01 66.08
CA PRO A 391 -16.55 -2.83 65.26
C PRO A 391 -17.20 -1.53 65.76
N SER A 392 -16.45 -0.44 65.65
CA SER A 392 -16.95 0.93 65.70
C SER A 392 -17.10 1.48 64.27
N PHE A 393 -18.22 2.14 64.04
CA PHE A 393 -18.61 2.81 62.80
C PHE A 393 -17.69 3.97 62.40
N ALA A 394 -17.72 4.27 61.09
CA ALA A 394 -17.31 5.49 60.38
C ALA A 394 -15.87 5.58 59.82
N SER A 395 -15.72 5.30 58.52
CA SER A 395 -15.30 6.27 57.48
C SER A 395 -14.94 5.54 56.18
N ILE A 396 -15.69 5.82 55.12
CA ILE A 396 -15.46 5.30 53.77
C ILE A 396 -14.27 6.05 53.18
N SER A 397 -13.13 5.37 53.10
CA SER A 397 -11.95 5.79 52.36
C SER A 397 -11.41 4.61 51.56
N SER A 398 -11.25 4.84 50.25
CA SER A 398 -10.33 4.17 49.34
C SER A 398 -10.41 2.63 49.26
N ALA A 399 -11.25 2.13 48.36
CA ALA A 399 -11.23 0.74 47.92
C ALA A 399 -9.86 0.39 47.31
N LYS A 400 -9.10 -0.45 48.01
CA LYS A 400 -7.96 -1.20 47.46
C LYS A 400 -8.53 -2.25 46.51
N HIS A 401 -8.09 -2.23 45.26
CA HIS A 401 -8.32 -3.32 44.32
C HIS A 401 -7.56 -4.56 44.81
N ASP A 402 -8.32 -5.63 45.05
CA ASP A 402 -7.77 -6.97 45.23
C ASP A 402 -7.09 -7.42 43.92
N ASN A 403 -5.81 -7.74 44.03
CA ASN A 403 -5.03 -8.34 42.95
C ASN A 403 -5.53 -9.76 42.71
N VAL A 404 -6.42 -9.93 41.73
CA VAL A 404 -6.69 -11.23 41.13
C VAL A 404 -5.41 -11.70 40.45
N LEU A 405 -4.71 -12.64 41.08
CA LEU A 405 -3.55 -13.30 40.50
C LEU A 405 -3.99 -14.07 39.26
N LEU A 406 -3.63 -13.55 38.09
CA LEU A 406 -3.77 -14.27 36.82
C LEU A 406 -3.00 -15.60 36.90
N PRO A 407 -3.53 -16.70 36.34
CA PRO A 407 -2.82 -17.98 36.25
C PRO A 407 -1.41 -17.80 35.64
N ASP A 408 -0.42 -18.52 36.17
CA ASP A 408 1.00 -18.37 35.83
C ASP A 408 1.29 -18.44 34.32
N PHE A 409 0.50 -19.20 33.55
CA PHE A 409 0.66 -19.26 32.10
C PHE A 409 0.22 -17.98 31.39
N ILE A 410 -0.76 -17.24 31.93
CA ILE A 410 -1.17 -15.93 31.42
C ILE A 410 -0.16 -14.87 31.84
N GLN A 411 0.36 -14.90 33.07
CA GLN A 411 1.43 -14.00 33.48
C GLN A 411 2.70 -14.23 32.63
N GLU A 412 3.08 -15.47 32.36
CA GLU A 412 4.25 -15.80 31.56
C GLU A 412 4.03 -15.47 30.07
N ARG A 413 2.80 -15.60 29.54
CA ARG A 413 2.45 -15.14 28.18
C ARG A 413 2.48 -13.62 28.08
N THR A 414 1.89 -12.91 29.04
CA THR A 414 1.89 -11.43 29.11
C THR A 414 3.30 -10.90 29.34
N ARG A 415 4.13 -11.56 30.15
CA ARG A 415 5.54 -11.23 30.38
C ARG A 415 6.39 -11.49 29.14
N ARG A 416 6.16 -12.58 28.40
CA ARG A 416 6.82 -12.84 27.10
C ARG A 416 6.37 -11.86 26.03
N SER A 417 5.09 -11.46 26.02
CA SER A 417 4.57 -10.41 25.15
C SER A 417 5.17 -9.05 25.48
N LEU A 418 5.25 -8.68 26.77
CA LEU A 418 5.88 -7.44 27.25
C LEU A 418 7.40 -7.42 27.03
N LYS A 419 8.11 -8.56 27.14
CA LYS A 419 9.53 -8.68 26.78
C LYS A 419 9.78 -8.57 25.28
N ARG A 420 8.82 -8.99 24.43
CA ARG A 420 8.85 -8.76 22.97
C ARG A 420 8.43 -7.33 22.60
N MET A 421 7.58 -6.70 23.42
CA MET A 421 7.16 -5.30 23.31
C MET A 421 8.13 -4.31 23.98
N ALA A 422 9.20 -4.78 24.63
CA ALA A 422 10.33 -3.96 25.05
C ALA A 422 11.15 -3.55 23.82
N LYS A 423 10.54 -2.63 23.06
CA LYS A 423 10.99 -1.83 21.90
C LYS A 423 11.91 -2.52 20.88
N PRO A 424 11.34 -3.06 19.80
CA PRO A 424 11.58 -2.44 18.50
C PRO A 424 10.72 -1.17 18.40
N ASP A 425 11.33 -0.04 18.08
CA ASP A 425 10.60 1.16 17.63
C ASP A 425 9.70 0.73 16.46
N PRO A 426 8.42 1.17 16.36
CA PRO A 426 7.61 0.94 15.15
C PRO A 426 8.32 1.37 13.85
N LEU A 427 9.31 2.27 13.96
CA LEU A 427 10.21 2.63 12.87
C LEU A 427 11.22 1.54 12.50
N THR A 428 11.60 0.63 13.39
CA THR A 428 12.60 -0.43 13.12
C THR A 428 12.08 -1.51 12.18
N LEU A 429 10.77 -1.83 12.22
CA LEU A 429 10.13 -2.70 11.23
C LEU A 429 9.97 -2.00 9.87
N GLY A 430 9.71 -0.68 9.87
CA GLY A 430 9.79 0.12 8.65
C GLY A 430 11.22 0.26 8.09
N VAL A 431 12.25 0.15 8.93
CA VAL A 431 13.68 0.22 8.54
C VAL A 431 14.16 -1.11 7.96
N ALA A 432 13.59 -2.26 8.34
CA ALA A 432 13.92 -3.54 7.70
C ALA A 432 13.42 -3.61 6.24
N ASP A 433 12.21 -3.11 5.96
CA ASP A 433 11.71 -2.95 4.60
C ASP A 433 12.44 -1.82 3.85
N ARG A 434 12.92 -0.77 4.52
CA ARG A 434 13.62 0.37 3.90
C ARG A 434 15.13 0.17 3.68
N LEU A 435 15.79 -0.65 4.50
CA LEU A 435 17.16 -1.10 4.25
C LEU A 435 17.22 -2.05 3.05
N TYR A 436 16.13 -2.78 2.79
CA TYR A 436 15.91 -3.57 1.57
C TYR A 436 15.84 -2.73 0.28
N PHE A 437 15.83 -1.39 0.36
CA PHE A 437 15.94 -0.51 -0.81
C PHE A 437 17.26 0.30 -0.86
N SER A 438 18.07 0.25 0.20
CA SER A 438 19.26 1.10 0.36
C SER A 438 20.55 0.57 -0.27
N GLU A 439 20.59 -0.69 -0.69
CA GLU A 439 21.78 -1.30 -1.30
C GLU A 439 21.80 -1.18 -2.84
N TYR A 440 20.77 -0.61 -3.47
CA TYR A 440 20.40 -1.01 -4.83
C TYR A 440 20.23 0.11 -5.87
N SER A 441 20.27 1.36 -5.42
CA SER A 441 20.58 2.50 -6.28
C SER A 441 21.61 3.30 -5.49
N PRO A 442 22.79 3.63 -6.04
CA PRO A 442 23.77 4.46 -5.34
C PRO A 442 23.14 5.74 -4.78
N GLU A 443 22.19 6.28 -5.52
CA GLU A 443 21.39 7.46 -5.19
C GLU A 443 20.47 7.20 -3.99
N LEU A 444 19.67 6.12 -4.01
CA LEU A 444 18.84 5.72 -2.87
C LEU A 444 19.68 5.35 -1.65
N GLY A 445 20.82 4.67 -1.85
CA GLY A 445 21.74 4.31 -0.77
C GLY A 445 22.35 5.53 -0.10
N GLU A 446 22.66 6.58 -0.86
CA GLU A 446 23.06 7.88 -0.31
C GLU A 446 21.91 8.52 0.48
N ILE A 447 20.70 8.56 -0.08
CA ILE A 447 19.50 9.07 0.61
C ILE A 447 19.28 8.33 1.95
N TYR A 448 19.34 6.99 1.96
CA TYR A 448 19.14 6.20 3.17
C TYR A 448 20.29 6.34 4.18
N LYS A 449 21.55 6.49 3.74
CA LYS A 449 22.68 6.81 4.62
C LYS A 449 22.47 8.17 5.29
N LEU A 450 22.08 9.18 4.53
CA LEU A 450 21.77 10.52 5.06
C LEU A 450 20.59 10.46 6.03
N LYS A 451 19.55 9.68 5.71
CA LYS A 451 18.40 9.46 6.59
C LYS A 451 18.78 8.78 7.90
N ALA A 452 19.59 7.73 7.86
CA ALA A 452 20.07 7.03 9.05
C ALA A 452 20.91 7.96 9.95
N ARG A 453 21.82 8.74 9.36
CA ARG A 453 22.59 9.77 10.10
C ARG A 453 21.68 10.84 10.70
N THR A 454 20.69 11.31 9.94
CA THR A 454 19.70 12.28 10.42
C THR A 454 18.98 11.75 11.67
N TYR A 455 18.52 10.49 11.65
CA TYR A 455 17.91 9.86 12.82
C TYR A 455 18.86 9.69 14.00
N ALA A 456 20.13 9.35 13.76
CA ALA A 456 21.13 9.29 14.81
C ALA A 456 21.25 10.65 15.54
N HIS A 457 21.39 11.75 14.81
CA HIS A 457 21.44 13.09 15.40
C HIS A 457 20.14 13.48 16.12
N GLN A 458 18.96 13.11 15.58
CA GLN A 458 17.68 13.32 16.27
C GLN A 458 17.64 12.61 17.64
N ARG A 459 18.17 11.38 17.72
CA ARG A 459 18.20 10.60 18.96
C ARG A 459 19.07 11.25 20.04
N TYR A 460 20.13 11.95 19.64
CA TYR A 460 21.02 12.68 20.56
C TYR A 460 20.60 14.13 20.80
N GLY A 461 19.46 14.59 20.26
CA GLY A 461 18.98 15.96 20.41
C GLY A 461 19.78 16.99 19.59
N GLU A 462 20.60 16.55 18.64
CA GLU A 462 21.43 17.41 17.79
C GLU A 462 20.63 17.94 16.59
N TRP A 463 19.57 18.69 16.87
CA TRP A 463 18.55 19.08 15.87
C TRP A 463 19.12 19.85 14.68
N ARG A 464 20.14 20.70 14.89
CA ARG A 464 20.79 21.47 13.80
C ARG A 464 21.56 20.57 12.83
N ALA A 465 22.28 19.58 13.35
CA ALA A 465 22.99 18.60 12.53
C ALA A 465 21.99 17.73 11.75
N ALA A 466 20.90 17.31 12.41
CA ALA A 466 19.82 16.59 11.75
C ALA A 466 19.18 17.42 10.62
N ALA A 467 18.85 18.69 10.85
CA ALA A 467 18.27 19.56 9.82
C ALA A 467 19.20 19.77 8.62
N ARG A 468 20.51 19.90 8.85
CA ARG A 468 21.52 19.99 7.78
C ARG A 468 21.55 18.73 6.91
N LEU A 469 21.61 17.55 7.52
CA LEU A 469 21.61 16.28 6.79
C LEU A 469 20.29 16.04 6.05
N GLN A 470 19.17 16.49 6.61
CA GLN A 470 17.87 16.44 5.94
C GLN A 470 17.84 17.33 4.68
N ARG A 471 18.47 18.51 4.71
CA ARG A 471 18.62 19.38 3.52
C ARG A 471 19.51 18.73 2.46
N GLU A 472 20.62 18.13 2.87
CA GLU A 472 21.52 17.39 1.98
C GLU A 472 20.77 16.23 1.31
N MET A 473 19.99 15.47 2.08
CA MET A 473 19.16 14.39 1.54
C MET A 473 18.13 14.92 0.53
N LEU A 474 17.46 16.03 0.82
CA LEU A 474 16.52 16.67 -0.12
C LEU A 474 17.21 17.14 -1.40
N ALA A 475 18.45 17.64 -1.32
CA ALA A 475 19.24 18.01 -2.50
C ALA A 475 19.53 16.78 -3.37
N VAL A 476 19.99 15.67 -2.76
CA VAL A 476 20.23 14.40 -3.45
C VAL A 476 18.93 13.88 -4.08
N MET A 477 17.79 13.94 -3.39
CA MET A 477 16.50 13.55 -3.96
C MET A 477 16.12 14.40 -5.17
N ARG A 478 16.30 15.72 -5.10
CA ARG A 478 15.96 16.62 -6.22
C ARG A 478 16.84 16.39 -7.45
N GLU A 479 18.13 16.14 -7.23
CA GLU A 479 19.09 15.94 -8.31
C GLU A 479 18.96 14.55 -8.93
N LYS A 480 18.80 13.52 -8.09
CA LYS A 480 19.02 12.12 -8.50
C LYS A 480 17.76 11.28 -8.59
N THR A 481 16.65 11.69 -7.96
CA THR A 481 15.37 10.98 -8.07
C THR A 481 14.39 11.81 -8.89
N ALA A 482 14.37 11.57 -10.20
CA ALA A 482 13.49 12.27 -11.15
C ALA A 482 11.98 12.09 -10.84
N MET A 483 11.60 11.15 -9.96
CA MET A 483 10.21 10.71 -9.83
C MET A 483 9.64 10.62 -8.41
N ASP A 484 10.41 10.81 -7.34
CA ASP A 484 9.87 10.66 -5.97
C ASP A 484 9.26 11.98 -5.44
N PHE A 485 8.28 12.52 -6.18
CA PHE A 485 7.57 13.75 -5.81
C PHE A 485 7.01 13.69 -4.38
N TRP A 486 6.43 12.54 -4.01
CA TRP A 486 5.87 12.36 -2.67
C TRP A 486 6.95 12.20 -1.61
N GLY A 487 8.01 11.45 -1.88
CA GLY A 487 9.15 11.35 -0.97
C GLY A 487 9.73 12.73 -0.67
N ILE A 488 9.89 13.59 -1.68
CA ILE A 488 10.35 14.97 -1.49
C ILE A 488 9.38 15.75 -0.59
N ILE A 489 8.07 15.69 -0.83
CA ILE A 489 7.07 16.37 0.03
C ILE A 489 7.18 15.88 1.48
N ARG A 490 7.28 14.56 1.68
CA ARG A 490 7.41 13.95 3.01
C ARG A 490 8.70 14.40 3.71
N GLU A 491 9.82 14.40 3.00
CA GLU A 491 11.10 14.81 3.54
C GLU A 491 11.19 16.33 3.79
N LEU A 492 10.45 17.16 3.02
CA LEU A 492 10.26 18.58 3.31
C LEU A 492 9.48 18.80 4.61
N TRP A 493 8.42 18.03 4.86
CA TRP A 493 7.71 18.09 6.14
C TRP A 493 8.53 17.56 7.31
N ALA A 494 9.40 16.57 7.08
CA ALA A 494 10.35 16.14 8.09
C ALA A 494 11.37 17.25 8.41
N LEU A 495 11.85 17.98 7.38
CA LEU A 495 12.71 19.14 7.56
C LEU A 495 12.01 20.25 8.36
N GLU A 496 10.76 20.58 8.02
CA GLU A 496 9.97 21.57 8.77
C GLU A 496 9.91 21.23 10.28
N LYS A 497 9.62 19.97 10.63
CA LYS A 497 9.61 19.51 12.03
C LYS A 497 10.96 19.67 12.72
N LEU A 498 12.06 19.44 12.00
CA LEU A 498 13.41 19.64 12.53
C LEU A 498 13.72 21.11 12.75
N LEU A 499 13.34 21.98 11.81
CA LEU A 499 13.54 23.42 11.90
C LEU A 499 12.78 24.05 13.07
N VAL A 500 11.58 23.58 13.37
CA VAL A 500 10.83 24.00 14.57
C VAL A 500 11.63 23.67 15.84
N LYS A 501 12.23 22.48 15.92
CA LYS A 501 13.03 22.07 17.09
C LYS A 501 14.36 22.81 17.22
N THR A 502 14.91 23.32 16.13
CA THR A 502 16.15 24.12 16.18
C THR A 502 15.92 25.58 16.58
N GLY A 503 14.66 26.03 16.66
CA GLY A 503 14.34 27.45 16.73
C GLY A 503 14.78 28.20 15.48
N ALA A 504 14.63 27.59 14.30
CA ALA A 504 14.97 28.25 13.05
C ALA A 504 14.09 29.49 12.83
N GLU A 505 14.62 30.45 12.08
CA GLU A 505 13.91 31.68 11.76
C GLU A 505 12.59 31.41 11.02
N ALA A 506 11.59 32.26 11.26
CA ALA A 506 10.24 32.08 10.71
C ALA A 506 10.23 32.02 9.16
N HIS A 507 11.12 32.76 8.50
CA HIS A 507 11.21 32.78 7.05
C HIS A 507 11.75 31.45 6.47
N GLU A 508 12.66 30.76 7.16
CA GLU A 508 13.15 29.44 6.72
C GLU A 508 12.05 28.39 6.81
N LEU A 509 11.28 28.42 7.91
CA LEU A 509 10.12 27.55 8.11
C LEU A 509 9.07 27.77 7.03
N GLU A 510 8.78 29.03 6.71
CA GLU A 510 7.79 29.38 5.69
C GLU A 510 8.25 28.96 4.29
N ALA A 511 9.53 29.14 3.94
CA ALA A 511 10.07 28.68 2.65
C ALA A 511 9.88 27.17 2.46
N VAL A 512 10.18 26.34 3.47
CA VAL A 512 10.00 24.88 3.41
C VAL A 512 8.51 24.51 3.28
N ARG A 513 7.62 25.24 3.96
CA ARG A 513 6.16 25.04 3.85
C ARG A 513 5.63 25.36 2.47
N VAL A 514 6.00 26.52 1.93
CA VAL A 514 5.59 26.96 0.59
C VAL A 514 6.03 25.93 -0.44
N GLU A 515 7.29 25.49 -0.41
CA GLU A 515 7.80 24.49 -1.36
C GLU A 515 7.04 23.16 -1.24
N ALA A 516 6.80 22.66 -0.02
CA ALA A 516 6.07 21.41 0.17
C ALA A 516 4.63 21.51 -0.38
N ASN A 517 3.99 22.67 -0.21
CA ASN A 517 2.63 22.91 -0.68
C ASN A 517 2.56 23.04 -2.21
N GLU A 518 3.52 23.73 -2.82
CA GLU A 518 3.60 23.85 -4.28
C GLU A 518 3.80 22.48 -4.94
N ARG A 519 4.70 21.65 -4.39
CA ARG A 519 4.89 20.27 -4.88
C ARG A 519 3.64 19.42 -4.67
N ALA A 520 2.97 19.56 -3.53
CA ALA A 520 1.71 18.86 -3.28
C ALA A 520 0.60 19.30 -4.26
N ARG A 521 0.53 20.60 -4.61
CA ARG A 521 -0.38 21.09 -5.66
C ARG A 521 -0.04 20.48 -7.01
N ALA A 522 1.21 20.56 -7.45
CA ALA A 522 1.64 20.00 -8.73
C ALA A 522 1.30 18.51 -8.87
N LEU A 523 1.43 17.73 -7.79
CA LEU A 523 1.07 16.30 -7.76
C LEU A 523 -0.45 16.04 -7.89
N LEU A 524 -1.28 17.02 -7.51
CA LEU A 524 -2.73 16.93 -7.44
C LEU A 524 -3.44 17.71 -8.57
N ASP A 525 -2.72 18.53 -9.33
CA ASP A 525 -3.30 19.38 -10.37
C ASP A 525 -3.81 18.59 -11.58
N ASP A 526 -3.41 17.32 -11.75
CA ASP A 526 -3.99 16.40 -12.75
C ASP A 526 -5.46 16.04 -12.47
N ILE A 527 -5.98 16.38 -11.30
CA ILE A 527 -7.37 16.11 -10.93
C ILE A 527 -8.21 17.35 -11.23
N PRO A 528 -9.17 17.28 -12.17
CA PRO A 528 -10.08 18.38 -12.43
C PRO A 528 -10.80 18.79 -11.14
N ASP A 529 -10.92 20.10 -10.90
CA ASP A 529 -11.67 20.63 -9.75
C ASP A 529 -13.13 20.13 -9.76
N ASP A 530 -13.66 19.83 -10.96
CA ASP A 530 -15.03 19.38 -11.22
C ASP A 530 -15.18 17.85 -11.28
N ALA A 531 -14.13 17.07 -10.98
CA ALA A 531 -14.25 15.62 -10.93
C ALA A 531 -15.24 15.22 -9.81
N PRO A 532 -16.29 14.45 -10.11
CA PRO A 532 -17.41 14.18 -9.19
C PRO A 532 -17.00 13.53 -7.87
#